data_AF-A0A1Y2I844-F1
#
_entry.id   AF-A0A1Y2I844-F1
#
_cell.length_a   1.000
_cell.length_b   1.000
_cell.length_c   1.000
_cell.angle_alpha   90.00
_cell.angle_beta   90.00
_cell.angle_gamma   90.00
#
_symmetry.space_group_name_H-M   'P 1'
#
loop_
_entity.id
_entity.type
_entity.pdbx_description
1 polymer ?
#
loop_
_entity_poly.entity_id
_entity_poly.type
_entity_poly.pdbx_seq_one_letter_code
_entity_poly.pdbx_strand_id
1 'polypeptide(L)'
;MTFFDVPIIPSAPLRLGQRVTIREIVPCDDFLPSRSARGTNHYMAKEQEMRGIVVAIRPAEATLTEVVVRNERREDLEAFAHLTIQHIQNVTVAMSLTQRLIRRAMLPFLLDARRIPVDRQPVVLRNEWKWVDGRRVLREAGSYTNVMRRRRAGGDDM
;
A
#
# COMPACT_ATOMS: atom_id res chain seq x y z
N MET A 1 0.98 19.67 -1.07
CA MET A 1 -0.07 18.73 -1.48
C MET A 1 0.62 17.56 -2.14
N THR A 2 0.41 16.35 -1.63
CA THR A 2 1.11 15.15 -2.11
C THR A 2 0.17 14.17 -2.80
N PHE A 3 0.68 13.59 -3.87
CA PHE A 3 0.02 12.57 -4.67
C PHE A 3 0.84 11.29 -4.60
N PHE A 4 0.18 10.19 -4.26
CA PHE A 4 0.79 8.87 -4.17
C PHE A 4 0.03 7.88 -5.04
N ASP A 5 0.79 7.04 -5.72
CA ASP A 5 0.26 5.89 -6.44
C ASP A 5 0.32 4.68 -5.51
N VAL A 6 -0.77 3.93 -5.45
CA VAL A 6 -0.88 2.76 -4.58
C VAL A 6 -0.86 1.49 -5.44
N PRO A 7 0.32 0.89 -5.67
CA PRO A 7 0.44 -0.31 -6.49
C PRO A 7 0.11 -1.60 -5.72
N ILE A 8 -0.16 -1.53 -4.40
CA ILE A 8 -0.42 -2.69 -3.55
C ILE A 8 -1.88 -2.70 -3.08
N ILE A 9 -2.50 -3.88 -3.10
CA ILE A 9 -3.84 -4.06 -2.53
C ILE A 9 -3.81 -3.82 -1.01
N PRO A 10 -4.65 -2.93 -0.46
CA PRO A 10 -4.72 -2.73 0.98
C PRO A 10 -5.26 -4.00 1.67
N SER A 11 -4.85 -4.23 2.92
CA SER A 11 -5.28 -5.41 3.69
C SER A 11 -6.80 -5.50 3.91
N ALA A 12 -7.49 -4.35 3.84
CA ALA A 12 -8.93 -4.25 3.80
C ALA A 12 -9.35 -3.14 2.83
N PRO A 13 -10.51 -3.26 2.16
CA PRO A 13 -10.99 -2.24 1.23
C PRO A 13 -11.16 -0.89 1.93
N LEU A 14 -10.61 0.17 1.34
CA LEU A 14 -10.63 1.51 1.91
C LEU A 14 -12.05 2.09 1.97
N ARG A 15 -12.41 2.67 3.12
CA ARG A 15 -13.73 3.26 3.41
C ARG A 15 -13.61 4.70 3.90
N LEU A 16 -14.66 5.49 3.67
CA LEU A 16 -14.79 6.81 4.29
C LEU A 16 -14.76 6.69 5.82
N GLY A 17 -14.06 7.61 6.48
CA GLY A 17 -13.88 7.64 7.94
C GLY A 17 -12.86 6.62 8.48
N GLN A 18 -12.30 5.75 7.63
CA GLN A 18 -11.30 4.78 8.06
C GLN A 18 -9.98 5.46 8.40
N ARG A 19 -9.38 5.08 9.53
CA ARG A 19 -7.99 5.43 9.86
C ARG A 19 -7.03 4.55 9.05
N VAL A 20 -6.07 5.19 8.39
CA VAL A 20 -5.09 4.54 7.54
C VAL A 20 -3.68 5.02 7.87
N THR A 21 -2.71 4.15 7.62
CA THR A 21 -1.28 4.48 7.67
C THR A 21 -0.72 4.32 6.27
N ILE A 22 -0.25 5.43 5.70
CA ILE A 22 0.39 5.48 4.39
C ILE A 22 1.89 5.34 4.63
N ARG A 23 2.51 4.45 3.87
CA ARG A 23 3.95 4.23 3.89
C ARG A 23 4.46 4.31 2.48
N GLU A 24 5.52 5.07 2.28
CA GLU A 24 6.24 5.03 1.02
C GLU A 24 6.95 3.67 0.91
N ILE A 25 6.88 3.05 -0.26
CA ILE A 25 7.54 1.78 -0.55
C ILE A 25 8.55 1.97 -1.67
N VAL A 26 9.68 1.29 -1.59
CA VAL A 26 10.72 1.28 -2.62
C VAL A 26 10.97 -0.17 -3.05
N PRO A 27 11.03 -0.47 -4.36
CA PRO A 27 11.43 -1.79 -4.84
C PRO A 27 12.79 -2.21 -4.24
N CYS A 28 12.94 -3.47 -3.84
CA CYS A 28 14.18 -3.95 -3.22
C CYS A 28 14.67 -5.29 -3.79
N ASP A 29 14.42 -5.54 -5.07
CA ASP A 29 14.80 -6.79 -5.75
C ASP A 29 16.31 -7.10 -5.68
N ASP A 30 17.16 -6.06 -5.56
CA ASP A 30 18.62 -6.20 -5.45
C ASP A 30 19.09 -6.87 -4.14
N PHE A 31 18.35 -6.70 -3.04
CA PHE A 31 18.72 -7.26 -1.74
C PHE A 31 18.27 -8.72 -1.56
N LEU A 32 17.38 -9.18 -2.43
CA LEU A 32 16.80 -10.52 -2.39
C LEU A 32 16.80 -11.07 -3.82
N PRO A 33 17.92 -11.62 -4.31
CA PRO A 33 17.97 -12.16 -5.66
C PRO A 33 16.87 -13.21 -5.79
N SER A 34 15.95 -12.95 -6.73
CA SER A 34 14.68 -13.64 -7.00
C SER A 34 14.85 -15.09 -7.50
N ARG A 35 15.84 -15.82 -6.97
CA ARG A 35 16.16 -17.21 -7.31
C ARG A 35 15.10 -18.21 -6.85
N SER A 36 14.03 -17.78 -6.20
CA SER A 36 12.90 -18.63 -5.83
C SER A 36 11.57 -18.10 -6.37
N ALA A 37 11.14 -18.69 -7.49
CA ALA A 37 9.76 -18.85 -7.93
C ALA A 37 8.93 -17.58 -8.29
N ARG A 38 8.59 -17.47 -9.58
CA ARG A 38 7.36 -16.85 -10.13
C ARG A 38 7.04 -15.42 -9.64
N GLY A 39 7.61 -14.40 -10.29
CA GLY A 39 6.96 -13.09 -10.49
C GLY A 39 6.45 -12.34 -9.25
N THR A 40 7.06 -12.54 -8.08
CA THR A 40 6.69 -11.85 -6.83
C THR A 40 7.62 -10.65 -6.65
N ASN A 41 7.08 -9.42 -6.61
CA ASN A 41 7.90 -8.23 -6.39
C ASN A 41 8.13 -7.99 -4.88
N HIS A 42 9.34 -7.53 -4.55
CA HIS A 42 9.71 -7.22 -3.17
C HIS A 42 9.80 -5.71 -2.99
N TYR A 43 9.23 -5.25 -1.88
CA TYR A 43 9.21 -3.85 -1.51
C TYR A 43 9.74 -3.65 -0.09
N MET A 44 10.43 -2.54 0.12
CA MET A 44 10.83 -2.06 1.44
C MET A 44 10.02 -0.81 1.77
N ALA A 45 9.27 -0.85 2.87
CA ALA A 45 8.54 0.32 3.35
C ALA A 45 9.49 1.26 4.09
N LYS A 46 9.55 2.53 3.68
CA LYS A 46 10.29 3.58 4.38
C LYS A 46 9.73 3.80 5.79
N GLU A 47 10.58 4.33 6.66
CA GLU A 47 10.24 4.63 8.06
C GLU A 47 9.23 5.79 8.18
N GLN A 48 9.19 6.69 7.19
CA GLN A 48 8.25 7.79 7.19
C GLN A 48 6.83 7.28 6.96
N GLU A 49 6.01 7.41 8.00
CA GLU A 49 4.60 7.05 7.99
C GLU A 49 3.75 8.32 8.08
N MET A 50 2.77 8.45 7.18
CA MET A 50 1.68 9.39 7.35
C MET A 50 0.47 8.65 7.91
N ARG A 51 -0.12 9.16 8.99
CA ARG A 51 -1.34 8.60 9.59
C ARG A 51 -2.47 9.58 9.40
N GLY A 52 -3.63 9.06 8.99
CA GLY A 52 -4.73 9.93 8.64
C GLY A 52 -6.06 9.22 8.57
N ILE A 53 -7.10 10.02 8.33
CA ILE A 53 -8.47 9.55 8.14
C ILE A 53 -8.85 9.76 6.69
N VAL A 54 -9.44 8.74 6.07
CA VAL A 54 -10.02 8.86 4.73
C VAL A 54 -11.23 9.81 4.79
N VAL A 55 -11.11 10.97 4.17
CA VAL A 55 -12.14 12.01 4.16
C VAL A 55 -12.96 12.03 2.87
N ALA A 56 -12.39 11.55 1.76
CA ALA A 56 -13.10 11.44 0.49
C ALA A 56 -12.64 10.21 -0.30
N ILE A 57 -13.57 9.64 -1.06
CA ILE A 57 -13.30 8.62 -2.07
C ILE A 57 -14.06 9.08 -3.31
N ARG A 58 -13.34 9.40 -4.38
CA ARG A 58 -13.91 9.94 -5.62
C ARG A 58 -13.35 9.24 -6.85
N PRO A 59 -14.12 9.15 -7.94
CA PRO A 59 -13.59 8.69 -9.20
C PRO A 59 -12.51 9.66 -9.71
N ALA A 60 -11.38 9.12 -10.15
CA ALA A 60 -10.33 9.89 -10.83
C ALA A 60 -10.31 9.60 -12.33
N GLU A 61 -10.34 8.31 -12.67
CA GLU A 61 -10.37 7.80 -14.05
C GLU A 61 -11.35 6.62 -14.13
N ALA A 62 -11.61 6.12 -15.34
CA ALA A 62 -12.52 5.00 -15.55
C ALA A 62 -12.13 3.76 -14.72
N THR A 63 -10.83 3.50 -14.58
CA THR A 63 -10.29 2.37 -13.82
C THR A 63 -9.68 2.75 -12.48
N LEU A 64 -9.56 4.04 -12.16
CA LEU A 64 -8.89 4.53 -10.94
C LEU A 64 -9.86 5.22 -9.98
N THR A 65 -9.50 5.16 -8.70
CA THR A 65 -10.18 5.89 -7.62
C THR A 65 -9.15 6.68 -6.85
N GLU A 66 -9.49 7.92 -6.55
CA GLU A 66 -8.71 8.76 -5.66
C GLU A 66 -9.31 8.70 -4.26
N VAL A 67 -8.46 8.44 -3.29
CA VAL A 67 -8.76 8.41 -1.87
C VAL A 67 -8.01 9.56 -1.22
N VAL A 68 -8.75 10.51 -0.65
CA VAL A 68 -8.18 11.66 0.03
C VAL A 68 -8.09 11.35 1.51
N VAL A 69 -6.89 11.45 2.06
CA VAL A 69 -6.58 11.18 3.45
C VAL A 69 -6.17 12.48 4.12
N ARG A 70 -6.87 12.86 5.19
CA ARG A 70 -6.48 13.99 6.03
C ARG A 70 -5.47 13.54 7.06
N ASN A 71 -4.30 14.17 7.08
CA ASN A 71 -3.26 13.88 8.05
C ASN A 71 -3.74 14.23 9.47
N GLU A 72 -3.49 13.35 10.44
CA GLU A 72 -3.81 13.58 11.85
C GLU A 72 -2.74 14.46 12.55
N ARG A 73 -1.51 14.52 12.04
CA ARG A 73 -0.46 15.39 12.58
C ARG A 73 -0.63 16.82 12.09
N ARG A 74 -0.95 17.72 13.01
CA ARG A 74 -1.10 19.17 12.72
C ARG A 74 0.21 19.86 12.37
N GLU A 75 1.33 19.28 12.77
CA GLU A 75 2.68 19.84 12.58
C GLU A 75 3.25 19.54 11.18
N ASP A 76 2.67 18.58 10.46
CA ASP A 76 3.09 18.26 9.11
C ASP A 76 2.57 19.33 8.13
N LEU A 77 3.45 19.77 7.21
CA LEU A 77 3.12 20.73 6.14
C LEU A 77 2.00 20.24 5.21
N GLU A 78 1.72 18.94 5.21
CA GLU A 78 0.77 18.28 4.34
C GLU A 78 -0.49 17.87 5.10
N ALA A 79 -1.50 18.75 5.06
CA ALA A 79 -2.80 18.49 5.67
C ALA A 79 -3.57 17.35 4.98
N PHE A 80 -3.31 17.10 3.69
CA PHE A 80 -3.98 16.08 2.89
C PHE A 80 -3.00 15.34 1.98
N ALA A 81 -3.17 14.01 1.93
CA ALA A 81 -2.57 13.13 0.95
C ALA A 81 -3.62 12.57 0.00
N HIS A 82 -3.28 12.56 -1.28
CA HIS A 82 -4.12 12.06 -2.36
C HIS A 82 -3.56 10.73 -2.84
N LEU A 83 -4.30 9.65 -2.59
CA LEU A 83 -3.92 8.29 -2.97
C LEU A 83 -4.69 7.87 -4.20
N THR A 84 -4.00 7.54 -5.29
CA THR A 84 -4.64 6.98 -6.48
C THR A 84 -4.41 5.47 -6.50
N ILE A 85 -5.50 4.72 -6.54
CA ILE A 85 -5.49 3.25 -6.54
C ILE A 85 -6.40 2.72 -7.66
N GLN A 86 -6.08 1.52 -8.18
CA GLN A 86 -7.00 0.84 -9.09
C GLN A 86 -8.35 0.58 -8.40
N HIS A 87 -9.43 0.91 -9.10
CA HIS A 87 -10.78 0.70 -8.63
C HIS A 87 -11.15 -0.78 -8.77
N ILE A 88 -11.18 -1.49 -7.64
CA ILE A 88 -11.73 -2.84 -7.54
C ILE A 88 -12.67 -2.83 -6.34
N GLN A 89 -13.98 -2.81 -6.62
CA GLN A 89 -15.00 -2.73 -5.59
C GLN A 89 -14.89 -3.91 -4.60
N ASN A 90 -14.92 -3.59 -3.31
CA ASN A 90 -14.77 -4.54 -2.19
C ASN A 90 -13.40 -5.24 -2.13
N VAL A 91 -12.41 -4.80 -2.91
CA VAL A 91 -11.02 -5.29 -2.82
C VAL A 91 -10.10 -4.14 -2.44
N THR A 92 -10.06 -3.08 -3.25
CA THR A 92 -9.23 -1.89 -2.96
C THR A 92 -10.04 -0.80 -2.27
N VAL A 93 -11.30 -0.61 -2.67
CA VAL A 93 -12.18 0.42 -2.15
C VAL A 93 -13.57 -0.15 -1.87
N ALA A 94 -14.21 0.33 -0.81
CA ALA A 94 -15.58 0.01 -0.46
C ALA A 94 -16.44 1.28 -0.51
N MET A 95 -17.00 1.54 -1.70
CA MET A 95 -17.99 2.61 -1.91
C MET A 95 -19.39 2.21 -1.44
N SER A 96 -20.10 3.17 -0.83
CA SER A 96 -21.53 3.10 -0.54
C SER A 96 -22.38 3.08 -1.83
N LEU A 97 -23.67 2.73 -1.71
CA LEU A 97 -24.58 2.66 -2.86
C LEU A 97 -24.64 4.00 -3.62
N THR A 98 -24.74 5.11 -2.89
CA THR A 98 -24.78 6.47 -3.46
C THR A 98 -23.50 6.79 -4.24
N GLN A 99 -22.32 6.46 -3.68
CA GLN A 99 -21.05 6.67 -4.37
C GLN A 99 -20.93 5.83 -5.65
N ARG A 100 -21.46 4.60 -5.66
CA ARG A 100 -21.50 3.76 -6.86
C ARG A 100 -22.39 4.35 -7.94
N LEU A 101 -23.56 4.89 -7.56
CA LEU A 101 -24.46 5.57 -8.50
C LEU A 101 -23.79 6.80 -9.11
N ILE A 102 -23.14 7.64 -8.30
CA ILE A 102 -22.39 8.81 -8.78
C ILE A 102 -21.27 8.37 -9.73
N ARG A 103 -20.46 7.38 -9.35
CA ARG A 103 -19.39 6.85 -10.22
C ARG A 103 -19.93 6.36 -11.55
N ARG A 104 -21.05 5.63 -11.54
CA ARG A 104 -21.68 5.11 -12.77
C ARG A 104 -22.17 6.24 -13.68
N ALA A 105 -22.73 7.30 -13.10
CA ALA A 105 -23.15 8.48 -13.86
C ALA A 105 -21.95 9.26 -14.44
N MET A 106 -20.82 9.29 -13.72
CA MET A 106 -19.61 9.99 -14.17
C MET A 106 -18.78 9.19 -15.18
N LEU A 107 -18.88 7.86 -15.20
CA LEU A 107 -18.06 6.97 -16.02
C LEU A 107 -17.91 7.38 -17.50
N PRO A 108 -18.96 7.81 -18.25
CA PRO A 108 -18.80 8.23 -19.64
C PRO A 108 -17.92 9.49 -19.82
N PHE A 109 -17.72 10.27 -18.77
CA PHE A 109 -16.89 11.48 -18.78
C PHE A 109 -15.47 11.25 -18.27
N LEU A 110 -15.17 10.04 -17.77
CA LEU A 110 -13.86 9.70 -17.23
C LEU A 110 -13.01 9.04 -18.30
N LEU A 111 -11.92 9.70 -18.70
CA LEU A 111 -10.92 9.11 -19.58
C LEU A 111 -10.07 8.08 -18.81
N ASP A 112 -9.59 7.06 -19.50
CA ASP A 112 -8.60 6.09 -18.98
C ASP A 112 -7.24 6.50 -19.54
N ALA A 113 -6.57 7.41 -18.85
CA ALA A 113 -5.34 8.04 -19.33
C ALA A 113 -4.09 7.33 -18.80
N ARG A 114 -4.15 6.79 -17.57
CA ARG A 114 -3.01 6.13 -16.95
C ARG A 114 -3.40 4.79 -16.32
N ARG A 115 -2.44 3.88 -16.23
CA ARG A 115 -2.60 2.59 -15.54
C ARG A 115 -1.64 2.49 -14.38
N ILE A 116 -2.19 2.17 -13.20
CA ILE A 116 -1.40 1.81 -12.02
C ILE A 116 -1.44 0.28 -11.93
N PRO A 117 -0.31 -0.42 -12.13
CA PRO A 117 -0.27 -1.87 -11.98
C PRO A 117 -0.51 -2.21 -10.51
N VAL A 118 -1.43 -3.14 -10.28
CA VAL A 118 -1.69 -3.67 -8.93
C VAL A 118 -0.96 -4.99 -8.77
N ASP A 119 0.01 -4.99 -7.86
CA ASP A 119 0.63 -6.20 -7.37
C ASP A 119 -0.34 -6.93 -6.42
N ARG A 120 -0.64 -8.19 -6.77
CA ARG A 120 -1.57 -9.04 -6.04
C ARG A 120 -0.90 -9.87 -4.96
N GLN A 121 0.42 -10.07 -5.03
CA GLN A 121 1.18 -10.87 -4.09
C GLN A 121 2.49 -10.17 -3.68
N PRO A 122 2.46 -8.88 -3.29
CA PRO A 122 3.68 -8.18 -2.93
C PRO A 122 4.21 -8.67 -1.58
N VAL A 123 5.52 -8.78 -1.47
CA VAL A 123 6.19 -8.96 -0.18
C VAL A 123 6.70 -7.61 0.28
N VAL A 124 6.10 -7.06 1.35
CA VAL A 124 6.51 -5.78 1.93
C VAL A 124 7.29 -6.01 3.21
N LEU A 125 8.57 -5.63 3.18
CA LEU A 125 9.46 -5.65 4.33
C LEU A 125 9.41 -4.30 5.04
N ARG A 126 9.37 -4.32 6.37
CA ARG A 126 9.45 -3.10 7.18
C ARG A 126 10.91 -2.75 7.44
N ASN A 127 11.29 -1.50 7.18
CA ASN A 127 12.57 -0.97 7.63
C ASN A 127 12.49 -0.70 9.13
N GLU A 128 12.71 -1.74 9.94
CA GLU A 128 12.88 -1.58 11.38
C GLU A 128 14.37 -1.40 11.65
N TRP A 129 14.76 -0.30 12.29
CA TRP A 129 16.13 -0.12 12.75
C TRP A 129 16.27 -0.72 14.15
N LYS A 130 17.35 -1.46 14.38
CA LYS A 130 17.71 -1.93 15.72
C LYS A 130 18.98 -1.23 16.17
N TRP A 131 19.00 -0.81 17.43
CA TRP A 131 20.23 -0.42 18.09
C TRP A 131 20.95 -1.69 18.54
N VAL A 132 22.15 -1.91 18.01
CA VAL A 132 23.05 -2.99 18.41
C VAL A 132 24.38 -2.33 18.74
N ASP A 133 24.84 -2.52 19.98
CA ASP A 133 26.12 -2.00 20.48
C ASP A 133 26.35 -0.51 20.20
N GLY A 134 25.33 0.32 20.48
CA GLY A 134 25.40 1.77 20.29
C GLY A 134 25.38 2.25 18.83
N ARG A 135 25.23 1.35 17.86
CA ARG A 135 25.09 1.67 16.44
C ARG A 135 23.67 1.38 15.95
N ARG A 136 23.15 2.26 15.10
CA ARG A 136 21.87 2.05 14.41
C ARG A 136 22.13 1.14 13.22
N VAL A 137 21.81 -0.15 13.36
CA VAL A 137 21.91 -1.13 12.28
C VAL A 137 20.52 -1.37 11.71
N LEU A 138 20.45 -1.47 10.38
CA LEU A 138 19.23 -1.91 9.72
C LEU A 138 18.94 -3.30 10.29
N ARG A 139 17.73 -3.55 10.81
CA ARG A 139 17.34 -4.93 11.10
C ARG A 139 17.32 -5.58 9.74
N GLU A 140 18.42 -6.27 9.42
CA GLU A 140 18.64 -6.91 8.13
C GLU A 140 17.37 -7.67 7.73
N ALA A 141 17.29 -7.99 6.44
CA ALA A 141 16.49 -9.04 5.84
C ALA A 141 16.38 -10.40 6.62
N GLY A 142 16.92 -10.51 7.84
CA GLY A 142 16.76 -11.57 8.83
C GLY A 142 15.34 -11.79 9.39
N SER A 143 14.34 -10.99 9.04
CA SER A 143 12.94 -11.43 9.22
C SER A 143 12.61 -12.55 8.23
N TYR A 144 13.12 -12.48 6.99
CA TYR A 144 12.78 -13.44 5.94
C TYR A 144 13.53 -14.76 6.09
N THR A 145 14.80 -14.79 6.53
CA THR A 145 15.48 -16.06 6.86
C THR A 145 14.80 -16.79 8.01
N ASN A 146 14.24 -16.06 8.99
CA ASN A 146 13.46 -16.65 10.08
C ASN A 146 12.05 -17.09 9.65
N VAL A 147 11.38 -16.36 8.76
CA VAL A 147 10.10 -16.76 8.16
C VAL A 147 10.28 -17.97 7.24
N MET A 148 11.33 -18.00 6.42
CA MET A 148 11.70 -19.15 5.58
C MET A 148 12.16 -20.35 6.40
N ARG A 149 12.92 -20.16 7.51
CA ARG A 149 13.24 -21.24 8.45
C ARG A 149 12.00 -21.83 9.09
N ARG A 150 11.04 -21.00 9.52
CA ARG A 150 9.77 -21.49 10.10
C ARG A 150 8.90 -22.22 9.07
N ARG A 151 8.86 -21.78 7.81
CA ARG A 151 8.17 -22.51 6.73
C ARG A 151 8.84 -23.85 6.38
N ARG A 152 10.17 -23.93 6.43
CA ARG A 152 10.89 -25.21 6.24
C ARG A 152 10.81 -26.13 7.46
N ALA A 153 10.71 -25.59 8.67
CA ALA A 153 10.63 -26.36 9.91
C ALA A 153 9.21 -26.86 10.26
N GLY A 154 8.17 -26.41 9.55
CA GLY A 154 6.77 -26.83 9.75
C GLY A 154 6.20 -27.68 8.62
N GLY A 155 7.05 -28.27 7.77
CA GLY A 155 6.65 -29.05 6.60
C GLY A 155 6.84 -30.56 6.72
N ASP A 156 7.25 -31.08 7.88
CA ASP A 156 7.52 -32.51 8.13
C ASP A 156 6.61 -33.10 9.22
N ASP A 157 5.32 -32.73 9.22
CA ASP A 157 4.29 -33.48 9.95
C ASP A 157 3.00 -33.53 9.11
N MET A 158 3.06 -34.33 8.04
CA MET A 158 1.93 -35.12 7.51
C MET A 158 2.42 -36.19 6.54
#